data_AF-A0A9X1TTS4-F1
#
_entry.id   AF-A0A9X1TTS4-F1
#
_cell.length_a   1.000
_cell.length_b   1.000
_cell.length_c   1.000
_cell.angle_alpha   90.00
_cell.angle_beta   90.00
_cell.angle_gamma   90.00
#
_symmetry.space_group_name_H-M   'P 1'
#
loop_
_entity.id
_entity.type
_entity.pdbx_description
1 polymer ?
#
loop_
_entity_poly.entity_id
_entity_poly.type
_entity_poly.pdbx_seq_one_letter_code
_entity_poly.pdbx_strand_id
1 'polypeptide(L)' 'MGKIKTSKKNLVTSGAPLSDEAFKDMIREAEKGPFFSTQETTQIIAKWKSKYAK' A
#
# COMPACT_ATOMS: atom_id res chain seq x y z
N MET A 1 -11.98 -18.56 25.64
CA MET A 1 -10.88 -18.43 24.65
C MET A 1 -11.47 -18.66 23.26
N GLY A 2 -11.97 -17.61 22.59
CA GLY A 2 -12.65 -17.71 21.30
C GLY A 2 -11.66 -17.89 20.15
N LYS A 3 -11.87 -18.88 19.29
CA LYS A 3 -11.01 -19.15 18.13
C LYS A 3 -11.17 -18.03 17.09
N ILE A 4 -10.07 -17.35 16.74
CA ILE A 4 -10.05 -16.33 15.69
C ILE A 4 -10.28 -17.04 14.35
N LYS A 5 -11.43 -16.79 13.71
CA LYS A 5 -11.69 -17.26 12.34
C LYS A 5 -10.88 -16.39 11.38
N THR A 6 -9.72 -16.87 10.93
CA THR A 6 -8.97 -16.25 9.82
C THR A 6 -9.80 -16.33 8.54
N SER A 7 -10.47 -15.24 8.17
CA SER A 7 -11.12 -15.16 6.86
C SER A 7 -10.02 -15.13 5.79
N LYS A 8 -9.98 -16.13 4.91
CA LYS A 8 -9.09 -16.20 3.73
C LYS A 8 -9.54 -15.21 2.64
N LYS A 9 -9.87 -13.97 2.99
CA LYS A 9 -10.17 -12.95 1.99
C LYS A 9 -8.85 -12.54 1.35
N ASN A 10 -8.68 -12.90 0.08
CA ASN A 10 -7.60 -12.36 -0.73
C ASN A 10 -7.81 -10.85 -0.83
N LEU A 11 -6.98 -10.07 -0.14
CA LEU A 11 -7.05 -8.59 -0.14
C LEU A 11 -6.43 -7.98 -1.40
N VAL A 12 -5.89 -8.83 -2.29
CA VAL A 12 -5.40 -8.39 -3.60
C VAL A 12 -6.62 -7.96 -4.41
N THR A 13 -6.66 -6.68 -4.77
CA THR A 13 -7.62 -6.15 -5.73
C THR A 13 -7.49 -6.94 -7.03
N SER A 14 -8.56 -7.61 -7.45
CA SER A 14 -8.56 -8.42 -8.67
C SER A 14 -8.28 -7.51 -9.86
N GLY A 15 -7.13 -7.69 -10.50
CA GLY A 15 -6.67 -6.90 -11.64
C GLY A 15 -5.65 -7.69 -12.45
N ALA A 16 -5.50 -7.34 -13.72
CA ALA A 16 -4.41 -7.87 -14.53
C ALA A 16 -3.07 -7.41 -13.93
N PRO A 17 -2.01 -8.25 -13.93
CA PRO A 17 -0.69 -7.81 -13.54
C PRO A 17 -0.27 -6.61 -14.38
N LEU A 18 0.40 -5.66 -13.73
CA LEU A 18 0.95 -4.49 -14.40
C LEU A 18 1.99 -4.94 -15.44
N SER A 19 2.02 -4.32 -16.61
CA SER A 19 3.09 -4.59 -17.59
C SER A 19 4.43 -4.05 -17.07
N ASP A 20 5.53 -4.63 -17.55
CA ASP A 20 6.89 -4.20 -17.20
C ASP A 20 7.11 -2.71 -17.51
N GLU A 21 6.54 -2.21 -18.60
CA GLU A 21 6.63 -0.81 -19.02
C GLU A 21 5.88 0.11 -18.04
N ALA A 22 4.64 -0.24 -17.72
CA ALA A 22 3.83 0.54 -16.78
C ALA A 22 4.43 0.52 -15.36
N PHE A 23 5.07 -0.58 -14.96
CA PHE A 23 5.82 -0.64 -13.71
C PHE A 23 7.01 0.32 -13.72
N LYS A 24 7.82 0.31 -14.79
CA LYS A 24 8.98 1.21 -14.92
C LYS A 24 8.57 2.68 -14.91
N ASP A 25 7.47 3.03 -15.57
CA ASP A 25 6.99 4.41 -15.60
C ASP A 25 6.47 4.86 -14.23
N MET A 26 5.78 3.99 -13.50
CA MET A 26 5.38 4.26 -12.12
C MET A 26 6.59 4.53 -11.21
N ILE A 27 7.69 3.76 -11.36
CA ILE A 27 8.92 4.01 -10.58
C ILE A 27 9.54 5.35 -10.96
N ARG A 28 9.66 5.69 -12.25
CA ARG A 28 10.18 6.98 -12.70
C ARG A 28 9.37 8.17 -12.21
N GLU A 29 8.05 8.01 -12.11
CA GLU A 29 7.17 9.03 -11.53
C GLU A 29 7.42 9.17 -10.03
N ALA A 30 7.56 8.05 -9.31
CA ALA A 30 7.86 8.05 -7.89
C ALA A 30 9.23 8.70 -7.56
N GLU A 31 10.24 8.51 -8.43
CA GLU A 31 11.57 9.15 -8.29
C GLU A 31 11.52 10.69 -8.37
N LYS A 32 10.52 11.26 -9.05
CA LYS A 32 10.31 12.71 -9.09
C LYS A 32 9.63 13.25 -7.84
N GLY A 33 9.10 12.36 -6.99
CA GLY A 33 8.42 12.71 -5.76
C GLY A 33 9.36 13.20 -4.65
N PRO A 34 8.83 13.84 -3.61
CA PRO A 34 9.61 14.19 -2.44
C PRO A 34 10.13 12.93 -1.74
N PHE A 35 11.38 12.97 -1.29
CA PHE A 35 11.91 11.95 -0.40
C PHE A 35 11.40 12.19 1.02
N PHE A 36 10.73 11.20 1.60
CA PHE A 36 10.29 11.23 3.00
C PHE A 36 11.26 10.44 3.87
N SER A 37 11.63 11.01 5.00
CA SER A 37 12.33 10.27 6.05
C SER A 37 11.45 9.14 6.61
N THR A 38 12.08 8.14 7.22
CA THR A 38 11.36 7.01 7.85
C THR A 38 10.31 7.46 8.86
N GLN A 39 10.57 8.55 9.59
CA GLN A 39 9.63 9.10 10.57
C GLN A 39 8.40 9.72 9.88
N GLU A 40 8.61 10.50 8.83
CA GLU A 40 7.51 11.10 8.04
C GLU A 40 6.67 10.02 7.37
N THR A 41 7.30 9.02 6.76
CA THR A 41 6.60 7.88 6.16
C THR A 41 5.74 7.15 7.19
N THR A 42 6.27 6.93 8.41
CA THR A 42 5.53 6.28 9.49
C THR A 42 4.27 7.07 9.88
N GLN A 43 4.38 8.39 9.98
CA GLN A 43 3.23 9.26 10.29
C GLN A 43 2.20 9.27 9.17
N ILE A 44 2.64 9.32 7.90
CA ILE A 44 1.76 9.27 6.72
C ILE A 44 0.97 7.96 6.72
N ILE A 45 1.65 6.83 6.93
CA ILE A 45 1.01 5.51 6.97
C ILE A 45 0.05 5.42 8.16
N ALA A 46 0.42 5.92 9.34
CA ALA A 46 -0.45 5.91 10.52
C ALA A 46 -1.75 6.72 10.28
N LYS A 47 -1.63 7.91 9.68
CA LYS A 47 -2.79 8.75 9.30
C LYS A 47 -3.67 8.04 8.27
N TRP A 48 -3.06 7.45 7.24
CA TRP A 48 -3.79 6.69 6.23
C TRP A 48 -4.55 5.51 6.84
N LYS A 49 -3.90 4.70 7.68
CA LYS A 49 -4.55 3.58 8.38
C LYS A 49 -5.71 4.04 9.26
N SER A 50 -5.52 5.12 10.03
CA SER A 50 -6.59 5.69 10.86
C SER A 50 -7.81 6.11 10.03
N LYS A 51 -7.59 6.73 8.86
CA LYS A 51 -8.66 7.17 7.95
C LYS A 51 -9.50 6.01 7.39
N TYR A 52 -8.91 4.84 7.19
CA TYR A 52 -9.56 3.68 6.57
C TYR A 52 -9.85 2.53 7.54
N ALA A 53 -9.71 2.73 8.86
CA ALA A 53 -9.96 1.72 9.87
C ALA A 53 -11.46 1.41 10.14
N LYS A 54 -12.36 1.68 9.18
CA LYS A 54 -13.79 1.37 9.27
C LYS A 54 -14.07 -0.07 8.83
#